data_AF-A0A1L3IAZ5-F1
#
_entry.id   AF-A0A1L3IAZ5-F1
#
_cell.length_a   1.000
_cell.length_b   1.000
_cell.length_c   1.000
_cell.angle_alpha   90.00
_cell.angle_beta   90.00
_cell.angle_gamma   90.00
#
_symmetry.space_group_name_H-M   'P 1'
#
loop_
_entity.id
_entity.type
_entity.pdbx_description
1 polymer ?
#
loop_
_entity_poly.entity_id
_entity_poly.type
_entity_poly.pdbx_seq_one_letter_code
_entity_poly.pdbx_strand_id
1 'polypeptide(L)' 'MSGKAMAEGATPYITTVRARRDVPQERQCLRCETHFWSEGFGERICRRCKGLNAWRNAVPDSSGSSRRR' A
#
# COMPACT_ATOMS: atom_id res chain seq x y z
N MET A 1 -14.30 -7.32 -54.58
CA MET A 1 -13.33 -7.31 -53.47
C MET A 1 -13.46 -6.01 -52.70
N SER A 2 -13.94 -6.04 -51.47
CA SER A 2 -13.71 -4.94 -50.51
C SER A 2 -13.53 -5.56 -49.14
N GLY A 3 -12.28 -5.63 -48.70
CA GLY A 3 -11.88 -6.23 -47.45
C GLY A 3 -12.40 -5.44 -46.26
N LYS A 4 -13.24 -6.08 -45.44
CA LYS A 4 -13.41 -5.70 -44.03
C LYS A 4 -12.17 -6.15 -43.27
N ALA A 5 -11.32 -5.21 -42.88
CA ALA A 5 -10.41 -5.39 -41.74
C ALA A 5 -11.21 -4.93 -40.50
N MET A 6 -11.90 -5.84 -39.82
CA MET A 6 -11.42 -6.60 -38.66
C MET A 6 -11.04 -5.66 -37.50
N ALA A 7 -11.88 -5.66 -36.49
CA ALA A 7 -11.68 -5.04 -35.19
C ALA A 7 -10.97 -6.05 -34.28
N GLU A 8 -9.83 -5.68 -33.68
CA GLU A 8 -9.14 -6.45 -32.63
C GLU A 8 -8.07 -5.52 -32.02
N GLY A 9 -7.93 -5.31 -30.71
CA GLY A 9 -8.71 -5.76 -29.58
C GLY A 9 -8.64 -4.68 -28.50
N ALA A 10 -9.79 -4.32 -27.96
CA ALA A 10 -9.88 -3.46 -26.80
C ALA A 10 -9.46 -4.29 -25.57
N THR A 11 -8.18 -4.28 -25.21
CA THR A 11 -7.81 -4.58 -23.83
C THR A 11 -8.50 -3.52 -22.98
N PRO A 12 -9.43 -3.88 -22.07
CA PRO A 12 -10.02 -2.89 -21.20
C PRO A 12 -8.88 -2.33 -20.36
N TYR A 13 -8.48 -1.09 -20.67
CA TYR A 13 -7.63 -0.32 -19.78
C TYR A 13 -8.48 -0.12 -18.53
N ILE A 14 -8.25 -0.95 -17.54
CA ILE A 14 -8.75 -0.71 -16.19
C ILE A 14 -8.11 0.60 -15.76
N THR A 15 -8.82 1.71 -15.98
CA THR A 15 -8.52 2.96 -15.31
C THR A 15 -8.72 2.68 -13.83
N THR A 16 -7.63 2.35 -13.16
CA THR A 16 -7.60 2.27 -11.71
C THR A 16 -7.70 3.70 -11.20
N VAL A 17 -8.93 4.17 -11.02
CA VAL A 17 -9.19 5.44 -10.34
C VAL A 17 -8.52 5.35 -8.99
N ARG A 18 -7.56 6.24 -8.71
CA ARG A 18 -6.90 6.28 -7.40
C ARG A 18 -7.98 6.40 -6.35
N ALA A 19 -7.96 5.52 -5.35
CA ALA A 19 -8.90 5.61 -4.25
C ALA A 19 -8.80 7.01 -3.65
N ARG A 20 -9.93 7.66 -3.33
CA ARG A 20 -9.96 9.05 -2.82
C ARG A 20 -9.08 9.28 -1.57
N ARG A 21 -8.73 8.20 -0.87
CA ARG A 21 -7.88 8.19 0.33
C ARG A 21 -6.45 7.71 0.06
N ASP A 22 -6.04 7.59 -1.21
CA ASP A 22 -4.66 7.38 -1.66
C ASP A 22 -3.96 8.75 -1.82
N VAL A 23 -4.01 9.54 -0.75
CA VAL A 23 -3.39 10.86 -0.70
C VAL A 23 -2.29 10.86 0.37
N PRO A 24 -1.23 11.67 0.20
CA PRO A 24 -0.24 11.88 1.23
C PRO A 24 -0.89 12.44 2.50
N GLN A 25 -0.72 11.75 3.62
CA GLN A 25 -1.25 12.20 4.90
C GLN A 25 -0.47 11.58 6.05
N GLU A 26 -0.60 12.15 7.24
CA GLU A 26 -0.14 11.50 8.46
C GLU A 26 -1.00 10.26 8.77
N ARG A 27 -0.34 9.15 9.12
CA ARG A 27 -0.96 7.89 9.51
C ARG A 27 -0.24 7.28 10.70
N GLN A 28 -0.95 6.45 11.45
CA GLN A 28 -0.35 5.62 12.50
C GLN A 28 0.24 4.35 11.90
N CYS A 29 1.46 4.02 12.31
CA CYS A 29 2.12 2.77 11.95
C CYS A 29 1.32 1.59 12.53
N LEU A 30 0.97 0.61 11.70
CA LEU A 30 0.23 -0.58 12.17
C LEU A 30 1.03 -1.49 13.13
N ARG A 31 2.29 -1.15 13.41
CA ARG A 31 3.18 -1.98 14.22
C ARG A 31 3.62 -1.32 15.52
N CYS A 32 4.06 -0.07 15.45
CA CYS A 32 4.53 0.67 16.63
C CYS A 32 3.62 1.86 16.97
N GLU A 33 2.49 2.02 16.27
CA GLU A 33 1.48 3.06 16.46
C GLU A 33 1.99 4.51 16.31
N THR A 34 3.27 4.68 15.97
CA THR A 34 3.88 5.99 15.76
C THR A 34 3.29 6.66 14.53
N HIS A 35 2.94 7.93 14.66
CA HIS A 35 2.54 8.77 13.52
C HIS A 35 3.71 8.99 12.57
N PHE A 36 3.46 8.82 11.28
CA PHE A 36 4.43 9.06 10.23
C PHE A 36 3.75 9.58 8.96
N TRP A 37 4.50 10.30 8.14
CA TRP A 37 4.03 10.74 6.83
C TRP A 37 3.95 9.56 5.87
N SER A 38 2.74 9.30 5.35
CA SER A 38 2.45 8.23 4.41
C SER A 38 2.14 8.83 3.04
N GLU A 39 2.86 8.44 2.00
CA GLU A 39 2.64 8.97 0.63
C GLU A 39 1.34 8.45 -0.04
N GLY A 40 0.78 7.35 0.45
CA GLY A 40 -0.45 6.77 -0.10
C GLY A 40 -0.93 5.56 0.69
N PHE A 41 -1.97 4.89 0.21
CA PHE A 41 -2.58 3.75 0.91
C PHE A 41 -1.61 2.59 1.16
N GLY A 42 -0.61 2.41 0.31
CA GLY A 42 0.41 1.37 0.43
C GLY A 42 1.44 1.62 1.54
N GLU A 43 1.55 2.85 2.06
CA GLU A 43 2.53 3.19 3.09
C GLU A 43 1.89 3.20 4.48
N ARG A 44 1.64 2.00 5.03
CA ARG A 44 0.99 1.80 6.34
C ARG A 44 1.96 1.47 7.48
N ILE A 45 3.26 1.37 7.18
CA ILE A 45 4.32 1.01 8.12
C ILE A 45 5.40 2.07 8.05
N CYS A 46 5.78 2.64 9.19
CA CYS A 46 6.81 3.69 9.24
C CYS A 46 8.18 3.17 8.77
N ARG A 47 9.06 4.07 8.33
CA ARG A 47 10.41 3.72 7.82
C ARG A 47 11.22 2.87 8.81
N ARG A 48 11.06 3.12 10.11
CA ARG A 48 11.71 2.34 11.18
C ARG A 48 11.25 0.88 11.17
N CYS A 49 9.95 0.64 11.22
CA CYS A 49 9.38 -0.70 11.17
C CYS A 49 9.59 -1.39 9.81
N LYS A 50 9.62 -0.63 8.71
CA LYS A 50 9.93 -1.14 7.38
C LYS A 50 11.38 -1.65 7.27
N GLY A 51 12.33 -0.97 7.93
CA GLY A 51 13.74 -1.37 8.01
C GLY A 51 14.02 -2.52 8.99
N LEU A 52 13.14 -2.76 9.97
CA LEU A 52 13.27 -3.82 10.97
C LEU A 52 13.00 -5.24 10.42
N ASN A 53 12.98 -5.42 9.10
CA ASN A 53 13.03 -6.72 8.40
C ASN A 53 11.91 -7.73 8.67
N ALA A 54 10.98 -7.44 9.55
CA ALA A 54 10.00 -8.40 10.03
C ALA A 54 8.72 -8.46 9.17
N TRP A 55 8.84 -8.11 7.90
CA TRP A 55 7.87 -8.43 6.85
C TRP A 55 8.37 -9.58 5.96
N ARG A 56 9.66 -9.96 6.06
CA ARG A 56 10.25 -11.09 5.32
C ARG A 56 10.01 -12.45 5.97
N ASN A 57 9.79 -12.47 7.29
CA ASN A 57 9.42 -13.69 7.98
C ASN A 57 8.04 -13.45 8.57
N ALA A 58 7.07 -14.32 8.29
CA ALA A 58 5.73 -14.32 8.87
C ALA A 58 5.75 -14.67 10.38
N VAL A 59 6.79 -14.23 11.09
CA VAL A 59 6.92 -14.34 12.52
C VAL A 59 6.17 -13.11 13.05
N PRO A 60 5.05 -13.28 13.76
CA PRO A 60 4.41 -12.17 14.43
C PRO A 60 5.42 -11.62 15.42
N ASP A 61 5.99 -10.49 15.08
CA ASP A 61 6.77 -9.72 16.03
C ASP A 61 5.76 -9.10 16.97
N SER A 62 5.46 -9.84 18.02
CA SER A 62 4.84 -9.38 19.24
C SER A 62 5.76 -8.39 19.94
N SER A 63 6.24 -7.36 19.26
CA SER A 63 6.71 -6.14 19.89
C SER A 63 5.48 -5.28 20.18
N GLY A 64 4.64 -5.81 21.07
CA GLY A 64 3.66 -5.03 21.78
C GLY A 64 4.40 -3.89 22.46
N SER A 65 4.31 -2.68 21.89
CA SER A 65 4.62 -1.47 22.63
C SER A 65 3.45 -1.18 23.59
N SER A 66 3.18 -2.15 24.48
CA SER A 66 2.49 -1.88 25.73
C SER A 66 3.50 -1.20 26.63
N ARG A 67 3.73 0.10 26.40
CA ARG A 67 4.48 0.93 27.33
C ARG A 67 3.52 1.32 28.45
N ARG A 68 3.63 0.52 29.52
CA ARG A 68 3.37 0.75 30.94
C ARG A 68 2.81 2.12 31.32
N ARG A 69 1.68 2.05 32.03
CA ARG A 69 1.18 3.04 32.97
C ARG A 69 2.01 3.02 34.26
#